data_AF-A0A7S2WD27-F1
#
_entry.id   AF-A0A7S2WD27-F1
#
_cell.length_a   1.000
_cell.length_b   1.000
_cell.length_c   1.000
_cell.angle_alpha   90.00
_cell.angle_beta   90.00
_cell.angle_gamma   90.00
#
_symmetry.space_group_name_H-M   'P 1'
#
loop_
_entity.id
_entity.type
_entity.pdbx_description
1 polymer ?
#
loop_
_entity_poly.entity_id
_entity_poly.type
_entity_poly.pdbx_seq_one_letter_code
_entity_poly.pdbx_strand_id
1 'polypeptide(L)'
;GRCTGGGLSPALVLAMALLCALGVFLGAEAAQRVPRPQTCDKPCKGGNCLFEGCEEAATCAGGLCTFRRCASPSCDGGACTFHECADATCDGGGCKFFDPQTTLVDGYCNGGGCSLNGKQWKSRFQNELSY
;
A
#
# COMPACT_ATOMS: atom_id res chain seq x y z
N GLY A 1 -11.84 26.86 -17.31
CA GLY A 1 -12.72 27.91 -17.87
C GLY A 1 -11.84 28.98 -18.50
N ARG A 2 -12.26 29.53 -19.65
CA ARG A 2 -11.60 30.71 -20.25
C ARG A 2 -11.82 31.91 -19.33
N CYS A 3 -10.74 32.60 -18.94
CA CYS A 3 -10.84 33.96 -18.42
C CYS A 3 -10.11 34.87 -19.42
N THR A 4 -10.91 35.47 -20.30
CA THR A 4 -10.51 36.58 -21.16
C THR A 4 -10.18 37.81 -20.31
N GLY A 5 -9.26 38.63 -20.84
CA GLY A 5 -8.56 39.68 -20.11
C GLY A 5 -9.45 40.75 -19.50
N GLY A 6 -9.18 41.04 -18.23
CA GLY A 6 -9.36 42.34 -17.61
C GLY A 6 -7.98 42.81 -17.16
N GLY A 7 -7.60 44.04 -17.50
CA GLY A 7 -6.28 44.60 -17.20
C GLY A 7 -5.96 44.53 -15.70
N LEU A 8 -5.01 43.67 -15.34
CA LEU A 8 -4.48 43.58 -14.00
C LEU A 8 -3.28 44.53 -13.87
N SER A 9 -3.36 45.46 -12.91
CA SER A 9 -2.24 46.35 -12.55
C SER A 9 -0.94 45.56 -12.37
N PRO A 10 0.23 46.11 -12.77
CA PRO A 10 1.52 45.42 -12.68
C PRO A 10 1.88 45.01 -11.24
N ALA A 11 1.32 45.68 -10.24
CA ALA A 11 1.44 45.31 -8.82
C ALA A 11 0.79 43.95 -8.50
N LEU A 12 -0.33 43.59 -9.15
CA LEU A 12 -1.01 42.31 -8.91
C LEU A 12 -0.29 41.14 -9.61
N VAL A 13 0.34 41.40 -10.75
CA VAL A 13 1.14 40.40 -11.48
C VAL A 13 2.39 40.03 -10.68
N LEU A 14 3.07 41.01 -10.08
CA LEU A 14 4.20 40.73 -9.18
C LEU A 14 3.76 39.96 -7.92
N ALA A 15 2.61 40.30 -7.33
CA ALA A 15 2.11 39.61 -6.13
C ALA A 15 1.81 38.11 -6.41
N MET A 16 1.23 37.80 -7.57
CA MET A 16 0.96 36.41 -7.98
C MET A 16 2.23 35.62 -8.33
N ALA A 17 3.25 36.27 -8.90
CA ALA A 17 4.54 35.63 -9.17
C ALA A 17 5.31 35.30 -7.87
N LEU A 18 5.23 36.18 -6.86
CA LEU A 18 5.83 35.95 -5.54
C LEU A 18 5.15 34.81 -4.76
N LEU A 19 3.84 34.62 -4.93
CA LEU A 19 3.10 33.51 -4.34
C LEU A 19 3.47 32.14 -4.93
N CYS A 20 3.83 32.08 -6.22
CA CYS A 20 4.35 30.85 -6.83
C CYS A 20 5.79 30.52 -6.40
N ALA A 21 6.63 31.53 -6.15
CA ALA A 21 8.02 31.33 -5.72
C ALA A 21 8.14 30.83 -4.26
N LEU A 22 7.11 31.03 -3.43
CA LEU A 22 7.05 30.58 -2.04
C LEU A 22 6.25 29.27 -1.85
N GLY A 23 5.65 28.72 -2.91
CA GLY A 23 4.57 27.75 -2.82
C GLY A 23 4.90 26.28 -3.08
N VAL A 24 6.17 25.84 -3.00
CA VAL A 24 6.52 24.43 -3.31
C VAL A 24 7.38 23.78 -2.24
N PHE A 25 6.85 23.66 -1.02
CA PHE A 25 7.30 22.64 -0.07
C PHE A 25 6.12 22.09 0.72
N LEU A 26 5.07 21.63 0.02
CA LEU A 26 4.14 20.66 0.60
C LEU A 26 4.57 19.26 0.15
N GLY A 27 5.79 18.89 0.56
CA GLY A 27 6.12 17.48 0.69
C GLY A 27 5.19 16.93 1.75
N ALA A 28 4.17 16.17 1.35
CA ALA A 28 3.48 15.28 2.26
C ALA A 28 4.52 14.26 2.73
N GLU A 29 5.23 14.60 3.80
CA GLU A 29 5.99 13.64 4.58
C GLU A 29 4.96 12.65 5.10
N ALA A 30 4.77 11.56 4.36
CA ALA A 30 4.01 10.42 4.84
C ALA A 30 4.75 9.96 6.09
N ALA A 31 4.32 10.47 7.25
CA ALA A 31 4.87 10.12 8.54
C ALA A 31 4.85 8.60 8.61
N GLN A 32 6.03 8.00 8.45
CA GLN A 32 6.17 6.56 8.40
C GLN A 32 5.91 6.06 9.82
N ARG A 33 4.63 5.85 10.15
CA ARG A 33 4.23 5.34 11.44
C ARG A 33 4.85 3.96 11.55
N VAL A 34 5.82 3.84 12.45
CA VAL A 34 6.46 2.57 12.78
C VAL A 34 5.36 1.56 13.14
N PRO A 35 5.27 0.42 12.44
CA PRO A 35 4.27 -0.59 12.74
C PRO A 35 4.45 -1.11 14.17
N ARG A 36 3.36 -1.33 14.89
CA ARG A 36 3.40 -1.79 16.28
C ARG A 36 3.62 -3.30 16.34
N PRO A 37 4.66 -3.81 17.04
CA PRO A 37 4.83 -5.25 17.22
C PRO A 37 3.56 -5.89 17.79
N GLN A 38 3.16 -7.02 17.22
CA GLN A 38 1.96 -7.76 17.58
C GLN A 38 2.29 -9.26 17.67
N THR A 39 1.63 -9.94 18.61
CA THR A 39 1.77 -11.38 18.80
C THR A 39 0.91 -12.16 17.80
N CYS A 40 1.34 -13.35 17.39
CA CYS A 40 0.70 -14.13 16.34
C CYS A 40 -0.73 -14.60 16.72
N ASP A 41 -1.02 -14.73 18.01
CA ASP A 41 -2.31 -15.15 18.57
C ASP A 41 -3.39 -14.05 18.54
N LYS A 42 -3.04 -12.80 18.20
CA LYS A 42 -3.96 -11.66 18.31
C LYS A 42 -4.18 -10.96 16.97
N PRO A 43 -5.45 -10.87 16.51
CA PRO A 43 -5.76 -10.17 15.28
C PRO A 43 -5.49 -8.66 15.42
N CYS A 44 -4.91 -8.06 14.38
CA CYS A 44 -4.69 -6.62 14.32
C CYS A 44 -5.89 -5.90 13.67
N LYS A 45 -6.89 -5.56 14.49
CA LYS A 45 -8.12 -4.88 14.01
C LYS A 45 -7.90 -3.42 13.62
N GLY A 46 -6.99 -2.72 14.31
CA GLY A 46 -6.71 -1.29 14.08
C GLY A 46 -5.70 -1.03 12.95
N GLY A 47 -5.13 -2.08 12.37
CA GLY A 47 -4.09 -1.97 11.34
C GLY A 47 -2.74 -1.53 11.89
N ASN A 48 -1.77 -1.39 10.97
CA ASN A 48 -0.41 -0.92 11.24
C ASN A 48 0.31 -1.69 12.35
N CYS A 49 0.18 -3.03 12.32
CA CYS A 49 0.91 -3.94 13.18
C CYS A 49 2.09 -4.60 12.46
N LEU A 50 3.08 -5.05 13.22
CA LEU A 50 4.18 -5.89 12.77
C LEU A 50 4.01 -7.29 13.35
N PHE A 51 3.90 -8.29 12.49
CA PHE A 51 3.98 -9.71 12.84
C PHE A 51 5.30 -10.27 12.34
N GLU A 52 5.98 -11.07 13.18
CA GLU A 52 7.27 -11.65 12.83
C GLU A 52 7.38 -13.10 13.28
N GLY A 53 7.78 -13.99 12.36
CA GLY A 53 8.08 -15.38 12.68
C GLY A 53 6.85 -16.22 13.08
N CYS A 54 5.66 -15.87 12.61
CA CYS A 54 4.45 -16.62 12.93
C CYS A 54 4.38 -17.94 12.15
N GLU A 55 4.42 -19.06 12.86
CA GLU A 55 4.19 -20.40 12.28
C GLU A 55 2.70 -20.66 12.01
N GLU A 56 1.81 -20.04 12.80
CA GLU A 56 0.36 -20.09 12.60
C GLU A 56 -0.16 -18.87 11.83
N ALA A 57 -1.43 -18.93 11.44
CA ALA A 57 -2.10 -17.88 10.69
C ALA A 57 -2.22 -16.58 11.50
N ALA A 58 -1.56 -15.52 11.03
CA ALA A 58 -1.64 -14.18 11.61
C ALA A 58 -2.55 -13.29 10.73
N THR A 59 -3.57 -12.65 11.33
CA THR A 59 -4.58 -11.89 10.57
C THR A 59 -4.54 -10.39 10.86
N CYS A 60 -4.58 -9.58 9.81
CA CYS A 60 -4.70 -8.13 9.87
C CYS A 60 -5.95 -7.62 9.15
N ALA A 61 -7.02 -7.38 9.91
CA ALA A 61 -8.27 -6.84 9.39
C ALA A 61 -8.20 -5.32 9.14
N GLY A 62 -7.35 -4.59 9.86
CA GLY A 62 -7.28 -3.12 9.75
C GLY A 62 -6.37 -2.59 8.65
N GLY A 63 -5.65 -3.46 7.93
CA GLY A 63 -4.75 -3.08 6.85
C GLY A 63 -3.45 -2.43 7.31
N LEU A 64 -2.59 -2.07 6.35
CA LEU A 64 -1.28 -1.43 6.58
C LEU A 64 -0.34 -2.21 7.51
N CYS A 65 -0.58 -3.50 7.73
CA CYS A 65 0.29 -4.34 8.54
C CYS A 65 1.52 -4.78 7.77
N THR A 66 2.59 -5.08 8.51
CA THR A 66 3.80 -5.71 8.00
C THR A 66 3.91 -7.12 8.57
N PHE A 67 4.13 -8.10 7.71
CA PHE A 67 4.41 -9.48 8.08
C PHE A 67 5.83 -9.82 7.64
N ARG A 68 6.62 -10.45 8.51
CA ARG A 68 7.98 -10.87 8.21
C ARG A 68 8.19 -12.32 8.60
N ARG A 69 8.62 -13.16 7.65
CA ARG A 69 8.93 -14.58 7.89
C ARG A 69 7.76 -15.34 8.53
N CYS A 70 6.52 -15.07 8.08
CA CYS A 70 5.33 -15.76 8.56
C CYS A 70 4.91 -16.86 7.57
N ALA A 71 4.34 -17.96 8.08
CA ALA A 71 4.01 -19.14 7.28
C ALA A 71 2.67 -19.04 6.52
N SER A 72 1.66 -18.37 7.08
CA SER A 72 0.35 -18.20 6.43
C SER A 72 -0.39 -16.92 6.87
N PRO A 73 0.18 -15.72 6.64
CA PRO A 73 -0.44 -14.48 7.06
C PRO A 73 -1.59 -14.04 6.13
N SER A 74 -2.66 -13.46 6.69
CA SER A 74 -3.79 -12.90 5.93
C SER A 74 -3.97 -11.40 6.19
N CYS A 75 -4.23 -10.65 5.12
CA CYS A 75 -4.56 -9.23 5.18
C CYS A 75 -5.90 -8.91 4.50
N ASP A 76 -6.90 -8.65 5.32
CA ASP A 76 -8.26 -8.35 4.85
C ASP A 76 -8.44 -6.83 4.63
N GLY A 77 -7.71 -6.01 5.39
CA GLY A 77 -7.82 -4.55 5.32
C GLY A 77 -7.02 -3.87 4.20
N GLY A 78 -6.19 -4.64 3.49
CA GLY A 78 -5.42 -4.15 2.35
C GLY A 78 -4.17 -3.33 2.71
N ALA A 79 -3.41 -2.97 1.68
CA ALA A 79 -2.16 -2.22 1.76
C ALA A 79 -1.11 -2.80 2.73
N CYS A 80 -1.20 -4.11 3.02
CA CYS A 80 -0.21 -4.80 3.84
C CYS A 80 1.09 -5.07 3.07
N THR A 81 2.16 -5.27 3.82
CA THR A 81 3.48 -5.63 3.30
C THR A 81 3.89 -6.99 3.84
N PHE A 82 4.30 -7.89 2.96
CA PHE A 82 4.77 -9.24 3.28
C PHE A 82 6.24 -9.37 2.88
N HIS A 83 7.11 -9.68 3.84
CA HIS A 83 8.53 -9.95 3.61
C HIS A 83 8.82 -11.41 3.95
N GLU A 84 9.37 -12.16 2.99
CA GLU A 84 9.83 -13.54 3.21
C GLU A 84 8.73 -14.44 3.82
N CYS A 85 7.47 -14.19 3.47
CA CYS A 85 6.34 -14.98 3.98
C CYS A 85 6.03 -16.14 3.01
N ALA A 86 5.52 -17.23 3.56
CA ALA A 86 4.87 -18.29 2.79
C ALA A 86 3.35 -18.05 2.78
N ASP A 87 2.69 -18.54 1.72
CA ASP A 87 1.23 -18.68 1.59
C ASP A 87 0.40 -17.46 2.04
N ALA A 88 0.92 -16.27 1.76
CA ALA A 88 0.33 -15.00 2.18
C ALA A 88 -0.88 -14.63 1.31
N THR A 89 -1.97 -14.16 1.94
CA THR A 89 -3.20 -13.73 1.26
C THR A 89 -3.51 -12.25 1.49
N CYS A 90 -4.03 -11.60 0.46
CA CYS A 90 -4.45 -10.20 0.48
C CYS A 90 -5.81 -10.00 -0.17
N ASP A 91 -6.85 -9.99 0.66
CA ASP A 91 -8.22 -9.78 0.21
C ASP A 91 -8.59 -8.30 0.10
N GLY A 92 -7.96 -7.42 0.89
CA GLY A 92 -8.21 -5.98 0.85
C GLY A 92 -7.53 -5.23 -0.32
N GLY A 93 -6.63 -5.90 -1.04
CA GLY A 93 -5.92 -5.32 -2.18
C GLY A 93 -4.79 -4.35 -1.82
N GLY A 94 -4.03 -3.91 -2.82
CA GLY A 94 -2.94 -2.94 -2.66
C GLY A 94 -1.71 -3.49 -1.91
N CYS A 95 -1.64 -4.80 -1.68
CA CYS A 95 -0.56 -5.39 -0.90
C CYS A 95 0.76 -5.49 -1.66
N LYS A 96 1.86 -5.59 -0.91
CA LYS A 96 3.21 -5.70 -1.43
C LYS A 96 3.84 -6.99 -0.93
N PHE A 97 4.33 -7.81 -1.83
CA PHE A 97 5.00 -9.07 -1.54
C PHE A 97 6.47 -8.94 -1.91
N PHE A 98 7.35 -9.22 -0.96
CA PHE A 98 8.80 -9.18 -1.10
C PHE A 98 9.36 -10.57 -0.79
N ASP A 99 10.00 -11.18 -1.79
CA ASP A 99 10.66 -12.48 -1.71
C ASP A 99 9.80 -13.58 -1.05
N PRO A 100 8.58 -13.83 -1.56
CA PRO A 100 7.71 -14.88 -1.01
C PRO A 100 8.40 -16.24 -1.04
N GLN A 101 8.24 -17.01 0.03
CA GLN A 101 8.90 -18.30 0.21
C GLN A 101 8.17 -19.46 -0.50
N THR A 102 6.94 -19.23 -0.95
CA THR A 102 6.16 -20.18 -1.75
C THR A 102 5.69 -19.54 -3.05
N THR A 103 5.30 -20.37 -4.01
CA THR A 103 4.65 -19.89 -5.24
C THR A 103 3.28 -19.31 -4.88
N LEU A 104 3.05 -18.05 -5.23
CA LEU A 104 1.77 -17.40 -5.00
C LEU A 104 0.67 -18.12 -5.79
N VAL A 105 -0.35 -18.60 -5.06
CA VAL A 105 -1.49 -19.34 -5.62
C VAL A 105 -2.60 -18.40 -6.09
N ASP A 106 -3.54 -18.91 -6.90
CA ASP A 106 -4.72 -18.12 -7.28
C ASP A 106 -5.48 -17.66 -6.02
N GLY A 107 -5.93 -16.40 -6.03
CA GLY A 107 -6.57 -15.78 -4.88
C GLY A 107 -5.62 -15.13 -3.86
N TYR A 108 -4.29 -15.19 -4.03
CA TYR A 108 -3.35 -14.49 -3.13
C TYR A 108 -3.58 -12.95 -3.08
N CYS A 109 -4.22 -12.38 -4.10
CA CYS A 109 -4.53 -10.96 -4.23
C CYS A 109 -5.96 -10.72 -4.73
N ASN A 110 -6.98 -11.14 -3.97
CA ASN A 110 -8.38 -10.98 -4.39
C ASN A 110 -8.84 -9.52 -4.51
N GLY A 111 -8.38 -8.64 -3.61
CA GLY A 111 -8.72 -7.21 -3.66
C GLY A 111 -8.04 -6.44 -4.78
N GLY A 112 -7.05 -7.07 -5.43
CA GLY A 112 -6.31 -6.53 -6.56
C GLY A 112 -5.32 -5.42 -6.24
N GLY A 113 -4.61 -4.95 -7.28
CA GLY A 113 -3.62 -3.88 -7.12
C GLY A 113 -2.38 -4.27 -6.33
N CYS A 114 -2.07 -5.57 -6.22
CA CYS A 114 -0.87 -6.02 -5.53
C CYS A 114 0.40 -5.87 -6.37
N SER A 115 1.53 -5.86 -5.67
CA SER A 115 2.85 -5.88 -6.30
C SER A 115 3.70 -7.01 -5.74
N LEU A 116 4.46 -7.65 -6.61
CA LEU A 116 5.45 -8.67 -6.29
C LEU A 116 6.82 -8.11 -6.63
N ASN A 117 7.71 -8.01 -5.64
CA ASN A 117 9.06 -7.46 -5.76
C ASN A 117 9.07 -6.10 -6.49
N GLY A 118 8.12 -5.23 -6.12
CA GLY A 118 7.96 -3.88 -6.70
C GLY A 118 7.29 -3.84 -8.08
N LYS A 119 7.05 -4.98 -8.74
CA LYS A 119 6.33 -5.05 -10.00
C LYS A 119 4.85 -5.29 -9.76
N GLN A 120 3.99 -4.52 -10.40
CA GLN A 120 2.55 -4.76 -10.33
C GLN A 120 2.24 -6.14 -10.92
N TRP A 121 1.49 -6.95 -10.17
CA TRP A 121 1.14 -8.30 -10.58
C TRP A 121 -0.38 -8.42 -10.74
N LYS A 122 -0.83 -9.33 -11.61
CA LYS A 122 -2.27 -9.53 -11.85
C LYS A 122 -2.91 -10.14 -10.59
N SER A 123 -4.06 -9.59 -10.21
CA SER A 123 -4.85 -9.98 -9.02
C SER A 123 -5.38 -11.41 -9.11
N ARG A 124 -5.62 -11.89 -10.33
CA ARG A 124 -6.14 -13.20 -10.67
C ARG A 124 -5.50 -13.67 -11.98
N PHE A 125 -5.31 -14.96 -12.14
CA PHE A 125 -4.82 -15.56 -13.39
C PHE A 125 -5.89 -15.61 -14.50
N GLN A 126 -7.03 -14.94 -14.31
CA GLN A 126 -8.14 -14.94 -15.25
C GLN A 126 -7.81 -14.09 -16.50
N ASN A 127 -7.97 -14.71 -17.68
CA ASN A 127 -7.83 -14.19 -19.05
C ASN A 127 -6.43 -14.07 -19.69
N GLU A 128 -5.69 -15.17 -19.82
CA GLU A 128 -4.77 -15.37 -20.96
C GLU A 128 -5.08 -16.66 -21.76
N LEU A 129 -6.37 -17.03 -21.81
CA LEU A 129 -6.91 -18.01 -22.75
C LEU A 129 -8.08 -17.37 -23.49
N SER A 130 -7.78 -16.39 -24.33
CA SER A 130 -8.65 -16.00 -25.44
C SER A 130 -7.92 -16.39 -26.72
N TYR A 131 -8.13 -17.64 -27.15
CA TYR A 131 -7.75 -18.18 -28.46
C TYR A 131 -8.78 -17.76 -29.51
#